data_AF-A0A7X6V3F4-F1
#
_entry.id   AF-A0A7X6V3F4-F1
#
_cell.length_a   1.000
_cell.length_b   1.000
_cell.length_c   1.000
_cell.angle_alpha   90.00
_cell.angle_beta   90.00
_cell.angle_gamma   90.00
#
_symmetry.space_group_name_H-M   'P 1'
#
loop_
_entity.id
_entity.type
_entity.pdbx_description
1 polymer ?
#
loop_
_entity_poly.entity_id
_entity_poly.type
_entity_poly.pdbx_seq_one_letter_code
_entity_poly.pdbx_strand_id
1 'polypeptide(L)'
;MLIKGRRHVTHWWIDYEAIDWRITKIDIIALEDYDENHPAGEPLNDLFNITYSCRDRREIKMPVSEIGYGDIMLGYYVPGGIESYCLKLVPKEGAANPSKFEIRIEDAFGRVFVARSEKEKPKK
;
A
#
# COMPACT_ATOMS: atom_id res chain seq x y z
N MET A 1 8.33 8.10 -13.34
CA MET A 1 7.10 7.96 -12.53
C MET A 1 6.91 6.47 -12.31
N LEU A 2 7.42 5.95 -11.19
CA LEU A 2 7.39 4.50 -10.91
C LEU A 2 6.95 4.29 -9.46
N ILE A 3 5.63 4.20 -9.23
CA ILE A 3 5.18 3.28 -8.19
C ILE A 3 5.36 1.89 -8.77
N LYS A 4 6.06 1.03 -8.04
CA LYS A 4 6.04 -0.41 -8.27
C LYS A 4 5.52 -1.06 -7.01
N GLY A 5 4.32 -1.65 -7.10
CA GLY A 5 3.86 -2.57 -6.06
C GLY A 5 4.66 -3.87 -6.17
N ARG A 6 5.35 -4.26 -5.11
CA ARG A 6 6.00 -5.56 -4.97
C ARG A 6 5.26 -6.39 -3.92
N ARG A 7 4.75 -7.55 -4.34
CA ARG A 7 4.21 -8.56 -3.40
C ARG A 7 5.38 -9.24 -2.69
N HIS A 8 5.32 -9.31 -1.37
CA HIS A 8 6.07 -10.29 -0.58
C HIS A 8 5.09 -11.37 -0.09
N VAL A 9 5.59 -12.57 0.25
CA VAL A 9 4.77 -13.75 0.62
C VAL A 9 3.74 -13.44 1.72
N THR A 10 4.04 -12.51 2.62
CA THR A 10 3.23 -12.17 3.80
C THR A 10 2.77 -10.71 3.87
N HIS A 11 3.24 -9.85 2.96
CA HIS A 11 3.08 -8.40 3.03
C HIS A 11 3.19 -7.77 1.65
N TRP A 12 2.74 -6.52 1.51
CA TRP A 12 2.87 -5.78 0.25
C TRP A 12 3.74 -4.57 0.43
N TRP A 13 4.75 -4.46 -0.42
CA TRP A 13 5.59 -3.28 -0.50
C TRP A 13 5.11 -2.43 -1.67
N ILE A 14 5.03 -1.13 -1.45
CA ILE A 14 4.82 -0.16 -2.50
C ILE A 14 6.07 0.70 -2.52
N ASP A 15 6.93 0.42 -3.48
CA ASP A 15 8.11 1.24 -3.73
C ASP A 15 7.72 2.43 -4.57
N TYR A 16 8.23 3.61 -4.19
CA TYR A 16 7.98 4.83 -4.92
C TYR A 16 9.28 5.64 -5.05
N GLU A 17 9.49 6.16 -6.26
CA GLU A 17 10.53 7.13 -6.57
C GLU A 17 9.85 8.49 -6.79
N ALA A 18 9.43 9.16 -5.72
CA ALA A 18 8.69 10.42 -5.83
C ALA A 18 9.09 11.44 -4.76
N ILE A 19 9.00 12.71 -5.17
CA ILE A 19 9.18 13.90 -4.33
C ILE A 19 7.78 14.45 -4.04
N ASP A 20 7.47 14.63 -2.75
CA ASP A 20 6.28 15.30 -2.21
C ASP A 20 4.92 14.70 -2.63
N TRP A 21 4.67 13.48 -2.17
CA TRP A 21 3.37 12.85 -2.26
C TRP A 21 2.64 12.92 -0.94
N ARG A 22 1.51 13.60 -0.96
CA ARG A 22 0.56 13.61 0.15
C ARG A 22 -0.52 12.63 -0.19
N ILE A 23 -0.50 11.46 0.43
CA ILE A 23 -1.55 10.48 0.23
C ILE A 23 -2.82 10.99 0.92
N THR A 24 -3.92 10.92 0.20
CA THR A 24 -5.25 11.29 0.68
C THR A 24 -6.10 10.08 0.94
N LYS A 25 -5.86 8.99 0.20
CA LYS A 25 -6.63 7.77 0.29
C LYS A 25 -5.81 6.57 -0.17
N ILE A 26 -6.02 5.43 0.49
CA ILE A 26 -5.57 4.13 0.01
C ILE A 26 -6.77 3.19 0.03
N ASP A 27 -7.06 2.54 -1.09
CA ASP A 27 -8.07 1.49 -1.19
C ASP A 27 -7.38 0.16 -1.52
N ILE A 28 -7.79 -0.89 -0.83
CA ILE A 28 -7.40 -2.26 -1.13
C ILE A 28 -8.66 -2.97 -1.60
N ILE A 29 -8.69 -3.39 -2.85
CA ILE A 29 -9.89 -3.92 -3.49
C ILE A 29 -9.67 -5.38 -3.82
N ALA A 30 -10.56 -6.25 -3.34
CA ALA A 30 -10.55 -7.66 -3.69
C ALA A 30 -10.77 -7.84 -5.20
N LEU A 31 -9.91 -8.59 -5.89
CA LEU A 31 -10.13 -8.91 -7.31
C LEU A 31 -10.82 -10.26 -7.52
N GLU A 32 -10.96 -11.04 -6.45
CA GLU A 32 -11.69 -12.29 -6.33
C GLU A 32 -12.37 -12.28 -4.96
N ASP A 33 -13.38 -13.11 -4.75
CA ASP A 33 -14.05 -13.22 -3.45
C ASP A 33 -13.04 -13.58 -2.36
N TYR A 34 -12.95 -12.73 -1.34
CA TYR A 34 -12.04 -12.93 -0.22
C TYR A 34 -12.70 -13.77 0.89
N ASP A 35 -13.93 -13.41 1.26
CA ASP A 35 -14.82 -14.16 2.13
C ASP A 35 -16.30 -13.81 1.82
N GLU A 36 -17.25 -14.33 2.61
CA GLU A 36 -18.68 -14.07 2.42
C GLU A 36 -19.09 -12.60 2.58
N ASN A 37 -18.31 -11.80 3.32
CA ASN A 37 -18.57 -10.39 3.59
C ASN A 37 -17.79 -9.45 2.65
N HIS A 38 -16.79 -9.97 1.92
CA HIS A 38 -15.92 -9.20 1.02
C HIS A 38 -15.83 -9.88 -0.36
N PRO A 39 -16.89 -9.81 -1.18
CA PRO A 39 -16.86 -10.30 -2.55
C PRO A 39 -15.92 -9.49 -3.46
N ALA A 40 -15.65 -10.02 -4.65
CA ALA A 40 -14.84 -9.34 -5.65
C ALA A 40 -15.37 -7.92 -5.95
N GLY A 41 -14.48 -6.93 -5.91
CA GLY A 41 -14.79 -5.52 -6.10
C GLY A 41 -14.97 -4.73 -4.81
N GLU A 42 -15.13 -5.39 -3.66
CA GLU A 42 -15.33 -4.73 -2.37
C GLU A 42 -14.00 -4.33 -1.71
N PRO A 43 -14.02 -3.25 -0.88
CA PRO A 43 -12.84 -2.80 -0.15
C PRO A 43 -12.49 -3.75 0.99
N LEU A 44 -11.20 -3.98 1.17
CA LEU A 44 -10.60 -4.76 2.24
C LEU A 44 -9.90 -3.87 3.28
N ASN A 45 -10.07 -2.55 3.23
CA ASN A 45 -9.32 -1.58 4.05
C ASN A 45 -9.36 -1.91 5.55
N ASP A 46 -10.50 -2.42 6.04
CA ASP A 46 -10.67 -2.79 7.45
C ASP A 46 -9.84 -3.99 7.87
N LEU A 47 -9.35 -4.79 6.93
CA LEU A 47 -8.54 -5.98 7.17
C LEU A 47 -7.04 -5.69 7.18
N PHE A 48 -6.62 -4.47 6.82
CA PHE A 48 -5.22 -4.13 6.67
C PHE A 48 -4.81 -2.96 7.55
N ASN A 49 -3.56 -3.02 7.97
CA ASN A 49 -2.79 -1.89 8.47
C ASN A 49 -1.79 -1.47 7.40
N ILE A 50 -1.48 -0.19 7.37
CA ILE A 50 -0.29 0.32 6.69
C ILE A 50 0.78 0.63 7.73
N THR A 51 2.00 0.25 7.40
CA THR A 51 3.22 0.64 8.10
C THR A 51 4.04 1.47 7.13
N TYR A 52 4.43 2.67 7.55
CA TYR A 52 5.31 3.52 6.77
C TYR A 52 6.31 4.23 7.66
N SER A 53 7.51 4.47 7.11
CA SER A 53 8.51 5.29 7.75
C SER A 53 8.33 6.73 7.29
N CYS A 54 7.95 7.63 8.21
CA CYS A 54 7.78 9.03 7.91
C CYS A 54 9.14 9.77 7.84
N ARG A 55 9.10 11.05 7.47
CA ARG A 55 10.28 11.90 7.21
C ARG A 55 11.32 11.92 8.35
N ASP A 56 10.88 11.83 9.60
CA ASP A 56 11.75 11.80 10.79
C ASP A 56 12.25 10.39 11.14
N ARG A 57 12.08 9.42 10.23
CA ARG A 57 12.41 8.00 10.37
C ARG A 57 11.63 7.27 11.47
N ARG A 58 10.53 7.85 11.97
CA ARG A 58 9.59 7.10 12.82
C ARG A 58 8.77 6.17 11.96
N GLU A 59 8.54 4.97 12.48
CA GLU A 59 7.59 4.05 11.89
C GLU A 59 6.20 4.36 12.47
N ILE A 60 5.24 4.58 11.59
CA ILE A 60 3.83 4.77 11.95
C ILE A 60 3.06 3.59 11.39
N LYS A 61 2.21 3.01 12.23
CA LYS A 61 1.29 1.94 11.88
C LYS A 61 -0.14 2.40 12.15
N MET A 62 -1.00 2.32 11.14
CA MET A 62 -2.41 2.66 11.29
C MET A 62 -3.30 1.78 10.40
N PRO A 63 -4.58 1.58 10.76
CA PRO A 63 -5.55 0.94 9.89
C PRO A 63 -5.71 1.71 8.57
N VAL A 64 -5.87 0.99 7.46
CA VAL A 64 -6.02 1.63 6.15
C VAL A 64 -7.31 2.46 6.08
N SER A 65 -8.37 2.03 6.77
CA SER A 65 -9.64 2.77 6.85
C SER A 65 -9.57 4.07 7.65
N GLU A 66 -8.49 4.32 8.39
CA GLU A 66 -8.31 5.53 9.21
C GLU A 66 -7.40 6.57 8.55
N ILE A 67 -6.89 6.31 7.34
CA ILE A 67 -6.01 7.25 6.64
C ILE A 67 -6.78 8.49 6.22
N GLY A 68 -6.45 9.62 6.83
CA GLY A 68 -6.93 10.95 6.47
C GLY A 68 -6.01 11.69 5.50
N TYR A 69 -6.46 12.89 5.10
CA TYR A 69 -5.70 13.75 4.20
C TYR A 69 -4.34 14.15 4.79
N GLY A 70 -3.26 13.74 4.13
CA GLY A 70 -1.91 14.17 4.49
C GLY A 70 -1.30 13.44 5.69
N ASP A 71 -1.98 12.42 6.24
CA ASP A 71 -1.42 11.56 7.31
C ASP A 71 -0.14 10.87 6.85
N ILE A 72 -0.10 10.50 5.57
CA ILE A 72 1.06 9.88 4.94
C ILE A 72 1.66 10.87 3.95
N MET A 73 2.78 11.46 4.35
CA MET A 73 3.65 12.23 3.47
C MET A 73 4.82 11.37 3.03
N LEU A 74 4.83 11.04 1.75
CA LEU A 74 5.88 10.30 1.09
C LEU A 74 6.86 11.27 0.40
N GLY A 75 8.13 11.18 0.77
CA GLY A 75 9.23 11.84 0.07
C GLY A 75 10.02 12.85 0.88
N TYR A 76 11.35 12.70 0.83
CA TYR A 76 12.27 13.70 0.26
C TYR A 76 13.27 12.92 -0.60
N TYR A 77 13.62 13.41 -1.79
CA TYR A 77 14.87 12.98 -2.40
C TYR A 77 16.00 13.39 -1.45
N VAL A 78 16.67 12.42 -0.83
CA VAL A 78 17.88 12.66 -0.05
C VAL A 78 19.04 12.44 -1.04
N PRO A 79 19.77 13.49 -1.46
CA PRO A 79 20.95 13.31 -2.30
C PRO A 79 21.95 12.39 -1.56
N GLY A 80 22.28 11.24 -2.14
CA GLY A 80 23.11 10.21 -1.51
C GLY A 80 22.37 9.20 -0.62
N GLY A 81 21.04 9.30 -0.51
CA GLY A 81 20.19 8.30 0.14
C GLY A 81 20.06 7.06 -0.73
N ILE A 82 20.37 5.89 -0.16
CA ILE A 82 20.36 4.59 -0.84
C ILE A 82 19.06 3.81 -0.56
N GLU A 83 18.17 4.36 0.26
CA GLU A 83 17.00 3.66 0.78
C GLU A 83 15.77 3.96 -0.08
N SER A 84 15.28 2.93 -0.78
CA SER A 84 13.94 2.93 -1.35
C SER A 84 12.91 3.06 -0.23
N TYR A 85 12.24 4.20 -0.18
CA TYR A 85 11.12 4.36 0.74
C TYR A 85 9.97 3.46 0.32
N CYS A 86 9.37 2.80 1.29
CA CYS A 86 8.40 1.76 1.03
C CYS A 86 7.21 1.88 1.99
N LEU A 87 6.01 1.78 1.42
CA LEU A 87 4.80 1.54 2.21
C LEU A 87 4.64 0.03 2.37
N LYS A 88 4.36 -0.44 3.58
CA LYS A 88 4.11 -1.83 3.87
C LYS A 88 2.65 -2.03 4.26
N LEU A 89 1.89 -2.80 3.48
CA LEU A 89 0.56 -3.26 3.91
C LEU A 89 0.66 -4.61 4.61
N VAL A 90 0.01 -4.69 5.77
CA VAL A 90 0.04 -5.84 6.68
C VAL A 90 -1.39 -6.21 7.05
N PRO A 91 -1.83 -7.47 6.84
CA PRO A 91 -3.12 -7.91 7.37
C PRO A 91 -3.19 -7.72 8.89
N LYS A 92 -4.38 -7.39 9.41
CA LYS A 92 -4.66 -7.42 10.86
C LYS A 92 -4.56 -8.87 11.37
N GLU A 93 -4.36 -9.02 12.67
CA GLU A 93 -4.34 -10.34 13.30
C GLU A 93 -5.65 -11.08 13.01
N GLY A 94 -5.55 -12.33 12.55
CA GLY A 94 -6.70 -13.14 12.14
C GLY A 94 -7.17 -12.94 10.70
N ALA A 95 -6.72 -11.90 9.98
CA ALA A 95 -7.03 -11.74 8.56
C ALA A 95 -6.13 -12.65 7.69
N ALA A 96 -6.75 -13.36 6.75
CA ALA A 96 -6.03 -14.12 5.74
C ALA A 96 -5.36 -13.18 4.72
N ASN A 97 -4.28 -13.65 4.10
CA ASN A 97 -3.67 -12.92 3.00
C ASN A 97 -4.48 -13.14 1.71
N PRO A 98 -5.04 -12.10 1.07
CA PRO A 98 -5.79 -12.24 -0.17
C PRO A 98 -4.92 -12.77 -1.31
N SER A 99 -5.49 -13.66 -2.11
CA SER A 99 -4.84 -14.27 -3.28
C SER A 99 -4.63 -13.24 -4.39
N LYS A 100 -5.65 -12.40 -4.68
CA LYS A 100 -5.61 -11.34 -5.68
C LYS A 100 -6.32 -10.08 -5.19
N PHE A 101 -5.67 -8.95 -5.40
CA PHE A 101 -6.25 -7.65 -5.09
C PHE A 101 -5.55 -6.52 -5.84
N GLU A 102 -6.17 -5.36 -5.79
CA GLU A 102 -5.68 -4.10 -6.34
C GLU A 102 -5.53 -3.08 -5.22
N ILE A 103 -4.39 -2.39 -5.19
CA ILE A 103 -4.16 -1.26 -4.30
C ILE A 103 -4.28 0.00 -5.14
N ARG A 104 -5.15 0.91 -4.72
CA ARG A 104 -5.26 2.25 -5.28
C ARG A 104 -4.75 3.25 -4.26
N ILE A 105 -3.83 4.11 -4.68
CA ILE A 105 -3.33 5.21 -3.85
C ILE A 105 -3.71 6.51 -4.55
N GLU A 106 -4.42 7.37 -3.84
CA GLU A 106 -4.74 8.72 -4.28
C GLU A 106 -3.82 9.73 -3.59
N ASP A 107 -3.36 10.72 -4.35
CA ASP A 107 -2.61 11.85 -3.80
C ASP A 107 -3.45 13.14 -3.72
N ALA A 108 -2.88 14.18 -3.09
CA ALA A 108 -3.53 15.47 -2.89
C ALA A 108 -3.85 16.23 -4.19
N PHE A 109 -3.36 15.77 -5.34
CA PHE A 109 -3.70 16.32 -6.65
C PHE A 109 -4.80 15.49 -7.36
N GLY A 110 -5.38 14.50 -6.67
CA GLY A 110 -6.39 13.59 -7.21
C GLY A 110 -5.83 12.56 -8.18
N ARG A 111 -4.51 12.37 -8.22
CA ARG A 111 -3.90 11.34 -9.09
C ARG A 111 -4.03 9.99 -8.41
N VAL A 112 -4.60 9.03 -9.15
CA VAL A 112 -4.75 7.66 -8.67
C VAL A 112 -3.67 6.77 -9.28
N PHE A 113 -2.94 6.08 -8.41
CA PHE A 113 -1.94 5.11 -8.78
C PHE A 113 -2.41 3.72 -8.39
N VAL A 114 -2.23 2.77 -9.31
CA VAL A 114 -2.75 1.42 -9.15
C VAL A 114 -1.61 0.42 -9.12
N ALA A 115 -1.54 -0.36 -8.05
CA ALA A 115 -0.65 -1.51 -7.92
C ALA A 115 -1.49 -2.78 -7.82
N ARG A 116 -1.31 -3.71 -8.76
CA ARG A 116 -2.02 -4.99 -8.76
C ARG A 116 -1.14 -6.11 -8.23
N SER A 117 -1.79 -7.12 -7.68
CA SER A 117 -1.11 -8.35 -7.33
C SER A 117 -0.64 -9.11 -8.58
N GLU A 118 0.60 -8.90 -9.02
CA GLU A 118 1.22 -9.83 -9.96
C GLU A 118 1.52 -11.14 -9.23
N LYS A 119 1.10 -12.28 -9.81
CA LYS A 119 1.60 -13.59 -9.37
C LYS A 119 3.11 -13.57 -9.58
N GLU A 120 3.91 -13.83 -8.55
CA GLU A 120 5.28 -14.27 -8.78
C GLU A 120 5.19 -15.48 -9.74
N LYS A 121 5.72 -15.33 -10.96
CA LYS A 121 6.03 -16.50 -11.76
C LYS A 121 7.02 -17.31 -10.92
N PRO A 122 6.75 -18.60 -10.63
CA PRO A 122 7.71 -19.41 -9.91
C PRO A 122 9.03 -19.33 -10.67
N LYS A 123 10.10 -18.91 -9.96
CA LYS A 123 11.46 -19.05 -10.48
C LYS A 123 11.67 -20.55 -10.69
N LYS A 124 11.76 -20.94 -11.97
CA LYS A 124 12.20 -22.28 -12.38
C LYS A 124 13.67 -22.46 -12.00
#